data_AF-A0A5C8MPY1-F1
#
_entry.id   AF-A0A5C8MPY1-F1
#
_cell.length_a   1.000
_cell.length_b   1.000
_cell.length_c   1.000
_cell.angle_alpha   90.00
_cell.angle_beta   90.00
_cell.angle_gamma   90.00
#
_symmetry.space_group_name_H-M   'P 1'
#
loop_
_entity.id
_entity.type
_entity.pdbx_description
1 polymer ?
#
loop_
_entity_poly.entity_id
_entity_poly.type
_entity_poly.pdbx_seq_one_letter_code
_entity_poly.pdbx_strand_id
1 'polypeptide(L)'
;DRVVVMERTNFRYVTPDYFTKGLPQFATIDVSFISLKLILPVLKTVLVPESDVIALVKPQFEAGKEKVGKKGIVRDPNVHEEVLTSIIDFALCEGFDVMNLSYSPITGGGGNIEFLLHLRFQGGKEMGENFLSQSVSAVVKEAHLQLKSNST
;
A
#
# COMPACT_ATOMS: atom_id res chain seq x y z
N ASP A 1 17.63 -22.75 -7.13
CA ASP A 1 17.60 -21.62 -6.16
C ASP A 1 16.21 -21.02 -6.03
N ARG A 2 15.84 -20.65 -4.79
CA ARG A 2 14.47 -20.22 -4.42
C ARG A 2 14.26 -18.70 -4.43
N VAL A 3 15.32 -17.89 -4.57
CA VAL A 3 15.27 -16.42 -4.54
C VAL A 3 16.15 -15.83 -5.64
N VAL A 4 15.65 -14.80 -6.32
CA VAL A 4 16.40 -13.97 -7.28
C VAL A 4 16.39 -12.54 -6.75
N VAL A 5 17.58 -12.01 -6.42
CA VAL A 5 17.71 -10.65 -5.89
C VAL A 5 17.98 -9.67 -7.04
N MET A 6 17.19 -8.60 -7.09
CA MET A 6 17.30 -7.55 -8.12
C MET A 6 17.71 -6.21 -7.47
N GLU A 7 18.97 -6.08 -7.07
CA GLU A 7 19.49 -4.85 -6.49
C GLU A 7 19.62 -3.73 -7.54
N ARG A 8 19.77 -2.48 -7.09
CA ARG A 8 19.93 -1.29 -7.94
C ARG A 8 18.84 -1.14 -9.01
N THR A 9 17.68 -1.74 -8.76
CA THR A 9 16.54 -1.71 -9.67
C THR A 9 15.49 -0.75 -9.12
N ASN A 10 15.21 0.31 -9.85
CA ASN A 10 14.11 1.22 -9.51
C ASN A 10 12.82 0.65 -10.07
N PHE A 11 11.91 0.20 -9.19
CA PHE A 11 10.69 -0.48 -9.59
C PHE A 11 9.82 0.32 -10.58
N ARG A 12 9.91 1.67 -10.56
CA ARG A 12 9.15 2.53 -11.49
C ARG A 12 9.49 2.33 -12.97
N TYR A 13 10.63 1.72 -13.27
CA TYR A 13 11.11 1.48 -14.64
C TYR A 13 11.18 -0.01 -14.97
N VAL A 14 10.65 -0.87 -14.10
CA VAL A 14 10.62 -2.30 -14.33
C VAL A 14 9.60 -2.60 -15.43
N THR A 15 10.00 -3.46 -16.36
CA THR A 15 9.15 -3.97 -17.44
C THR A 15 9.06 -5.50 -17.33
N PRO A 16 8.14 -6.15 -18.06
CA PRO A 16 8.03 -7.62 -18.09
C PRO A 16 9.36 -8.34 -18.37
N ASP A 17 10.22 -7.77 -19.20
CA ASP A 17 11.51 -8.37 -19.58
C ASP A 17 12.50 -8.53 -18.41
N TYR A 18 12.29 -7.81 -17.31
CA TYR A 18 13.08 -8.00 -16.09
C TYR A 18 12.80 -9.37 -15.42
N PHE A 19 11.67 -10.01 -15.74
CA PHE A 19 11.23 -11.27 -15.12
C PHE A 19 11.51 -12.46 -16.04
N THR A 20 12.76 -12.96 -16.01
CA THR A 20 13.22 -14.05 -16.88
C THR A 20 12.65 -15.44 -16.56
N LYS A 21 11.90 -15.58 -15.46
CA LYS A 21 11.32 -16.85 -14.98
C LYS A 21 9.79 -16.84 -14.98
N GLY A 22 9.19 -15.93 -15.74
CA GLY A 22 7.75 -15.69 -15.76
C GLY A 22 7.33 -14.57 -14.81
N LEU A 23 6.15 -14.02 -15.06
CA LEU A 23 5.60 -12.91 -14.31
C LEU A 23 5.07 -13.35 -12.93
N PRO A 24 5.18 -12.51 -11.89
CA PRO A 24 4.65 -12.79 -10.56
C PRO A 24 3.13 -12.98 -10.54
N GLN A 25 2.70 -13.90 -9.67
CA GLN A 25 1.29 -14.19 -9.34
C GLN A 25 0.86 -13.60 -7.98
N PHE A 26 1.80 -12.96 -7.29
CA PHE A 26 1.62 -12.35 -5.99
C PHE A 26 2.67 -11.26 -5.81
N ALA A 27 2.31 -10.16 -5.17
CA ALA A 27 3.26 -9.11 -4.81
C ALA A 27 3.08 -8.62 -3.37
N THR A 28 4.19 -8.26 -2.75
CA THR A 28 4.18 -7.45 -1.54
C THR A 28 4.90 -6.13 -1.82
N ILE A 29 4.38 -5.03 -1.27
CA ILE A 29 5.00 -3.71 -1.44
C ILE A 29 5.30 -3.15 -0.06
N ASP A 30 6.58 -3.01 0.24
CA ASP A 30 7.09 -2.25 1.38
C ASP A 30 8.19 -1.31 0.87
N VAL A 31 7.82 -0.07 0.59
CA VAL A 31 8.72 0.96 0.05
C VAL A 31 8.67 2.20 0.94
N SER A 32 9.75 2.97 0.92
CA SER A 32 9.87 4.22 1.67
C SER A 32 10.24 5.37 0.74
N PHE A 33 9.90 6.61 1.13
CA PHE A 33 10.19 7.83 0.37
C PHE A 33 9.56 7.90 -1.03
N ILE A 34 8.53 7.11 -1.27
CA ILE A 34 7.78 7.06 -2.53
C ILE A 34 6.31 6.71 -2.24
N SER A 35 5.42 7.27 -3.04
CA SER A 35 3.99 6.96 -2.99
C SER A 35 3.67 5.68 -3.76
N LEU A 36 2.74 4.87 -3.25
CA LEU A 36 2.14 3.74 -3.96
C LEU A 36 1.50 4.15 -5.29
N LYS A 37 1.10 5.42 -5.44
CA LYS A 37 0.58 5.96 -6.71
C LYS A 37 1.58 5.88 -7.87
N LEU A 38 2.88 5.78 -7.57
CA LEU A 38 3.94 5.59 -8.56
C LEU A 38 4.32 4.11 -8.75
N ILE A 39 3.88 3.22 -7.87
CA ILE A 39 4.22 1.80 -7.88
C ILE A 39 3.13 0.96 -8.54
N LEU A 40 1.87 1.17 -8.16
CA LEU A 40 0.73 0.38 -8.65
C LEU A 40 0.58 0.40 -10.19
N PRO A 41 0.74 1.55 -10.89
CA PRO A 41 0.62 1.58 -12.34
C PRO A 41 1.71 0.79 -13.07
N VAL A 42 2.88 0.59 -12.44
CA VAL A 42 3.96 -0.24 -13.02
C VAL A 42 3.74 -1.70 -12.63
N LEU A 43 3.36 -1.96 -11.39
CA LEU A 43 3.08 -3.31 -10.90
C LEU A 43 2.02 -4.01 -11.76
N LYS A 44 0.94 -3.32 -12.17
CA LYS A 44 -0.11 -3.90 -13.03
C LYS A 44 0.41 -4.38 -14.39
N THR A 45 1.53 -3.84 -14.88
CA THR A 45 2.13 -4.24 -16.16
C THR A 45 2.97 -5.51 -16.06
N VAL A 46 3.32 -5.92 -14.84
CA VAL A 46 4.21 -7.06 -14.59
C VAL A 46 3.57 -8.14 -13.71
N LEU A 47 2.32 -7.97 -13.26
CA LEU A 47 1.55 -9.03 -12.60
C LEU A 47 0.74 -9.82 -13.63
N VAL A 48 0.57 -11.12 -13.37
CA VAL A 48 -0.45 -11.88 -14.10
C VAL A 48 -1.85 -11.53 -13.58
N PRO A 49 -2.91 -11.68 -14.41
CA PRO A 49 -4.30 -11.64 -13.94
C PRO A 49 -4.55 -12.60 -12.76
N GLU A 50 -5.56 -12.28 -11.95
CA GLU A 50 -5.92 -13.00 -10.71
C GLU A 50 -4.86 -13.00 -9.61
N SER A 51 -3.97 -12.00 -9.58
CA SER A 51 -2.92 -11.89 -8.57
C SER A 51 -3.34 -11.10 -7.34
N ASP A 52 -2.92 -11.54 -6.16
CA ASP A 52 -3.06 -10.77 -4.92
C ASP A 52 -1.85 -9.87 -4.66
N VAL A 53 -2.10 -8.70 -4.08
CA VAL A 53 -1.09 -7.73 -3.68
C VAL A 53 -1.32 -7.29 -2.24
N ILE A 54 -0.29 -7.38 -1.41
CA ILE A 54 -0.31 -6.81 -0.05
C ILE A 54 0.60 -5.59 -0.02
N ALA A 55 0.01 -4.40 0.04
CA ALA A 55 0.73 -3.14 0.04
C ALA A 55 0.73 -2.51 1.43
N LEU A 56 1.92 -2.11 1.91
CA LEU A 56 2.07 -1.34 3.13
C LEU A 56 1.90 0.16 2.80
N VAL A 57 0.77 0.73 3.22
CA VAL A 57 0.48 2.16 3.09
C VAL A 57 1.13 2.89 4.27
N LYS A 58 2.04 3.82 3.95
CA LYS A 58 2.81 4.59 4.93
C LYS A 58 2.41 6.06 4.87
N PRO A 59 1.52 6.54 5.78
CA PRO A 59 0.98 7.90 5.70
C PRO A 59 2.02 9.01 5.56
N GLN A 60 3.19 8.86 6.18
CA GLN A 60 4.29 9.83 6.10
C GLN A 60 4.91 10.01 4.69
N PHE A 61 4.68 9.08 3.76
CA PHE A 61 5.16 9.16 2.37
C PHE A 61 4.03 9.43 1.36
N GLU A 62 2.77 9.34 1.82
CA GLU A 62 1.59 9.56 1.00
C GLU A 62 0.92 10.92 1.26
N ALA A 63 0.99 11.39 2.51
CA ALA A 63 0.43 12.66 2.90
C ALA A 63 1.22 13.83 2.30
N GLY A 64 0.52 14.93 1.98
CA GLY A 64 1.14 16.20 1.63
C GLY A 64 2.11 16.69 2.72
N LYS A 65 3.18 17.39 2.31
CA LYS A 65 4.25 17.84 3.24
C LYS A 65 3.72 18.65 4.42
N GLU A 66 2.62 19.38 4.22
CA GLU A 66 1.93 20.20 5.21
C GLU A 66 1.21 19.38 6.30
N LYS A 67 0.88 18.12 6.03
CA LYS A 67 0.17 17.21 6.96
C LYS A 67 1.13 16.30 7.73
N VAL A 68 2.42 16.37 7.41
CA VAL A 68 3.47 15.62 8.08
C VAL A 68 4.03 16.44 9.24
N GLY A 69 3.87 15.92 10.46
CA GLY A 69 4.31 16.60 11.67
C GLY A 69 5.83 16.61 11.88
N LYS A 70 6.25 17.16 13.02
CA LYS A 70 7.67 17.17 13.43
C LYS A 70 8.27 15.76 13.37
N LYS A 71 9.51 15.65 12.90
CA LYS A 71 10.25 14.39 12.70
C LYS A 71 9.64 13.44 11.67
N GLY A 72 8.75 13.90 10.79
CA GLY A 72 8.18 13.05 9.75
C GLY A 72 7.06 12.12 10.24
N ILE A 73 6.36 12.50 11.32
CA ILE A 73 5.36 11.65 11.97
C ILE A 73 3.95 12.17 11.70
N VAL A 74 3.08 11.30 11.20
CA VAL A 74 1.65 11.56 11.01
C VAL A 74 0.87 10.95 12.18
N ARG A 75 0.29 11.80 13.03
CA ARG A 75 -0.44 11.38 14.24
C ARG A 75 -1.93 11.61 14.18
N ASP A 76 -2.40 12.46 13.28
CA ASP A 76 -3.81 12.81 13.17
C ASP A 76 -4.56 11.65 12.48
N PRO A 77 -5.54 11.02 13.16
CA PRO A 77 -6.38 9.98 12.55
C PRO A 77 -7.06 10.47 11.26
N ASN A 78 -7.45 11.74 11.17
CA ASN A 78 -8.10 12.26 9.97
C ASN A 78 -7.17 12.25 8.76
N VAL A 79 -5.87 12.52 8.97
CA VAL A 79 -4.86 12.42 7.91
C VAL A 79 -4.65 10.97 7.49
N HIS A 80 -4.70 10.02 8.43
CA HIS A 80 -4.66 8.59 8.08
C HIS A 80 -5.86 8.18 7.24
N GLU A 81 -7.07 8.58 7.62
CA GLU A 81 -8.29 8.29 6.85
C GLU A 81 -8.23 8.90 5.45
N GLU A 82 -7.77 10.15 5.32
CA GLU A 82 -7.62 10.83 4.04
C GLU A 82 -6.61 10.10 3.13
N VAL A 83 -5.44 9.75 3.66
CA VAL A 83 -4.42 9.01 2.91
C VAL A 83 -4.97 7.68 2.43
N LEU A 84 -5.59 6.90 3.32
CA LEU A 84 -6.11 5.59 2.99
C LEU A 84 -7.20 5.67 1.93
N THR A 85 -8.14 6.60 2.08
CA THR A 85 -9.19 6.84 1.08
C THR A 85 -8.57 7.22 -0.27
N SER A 86 -7.59 8.13 -0.27
CA SER A 86 -6.92 8.56 -1.51
C SER A 86 -6.15 7.43 -2.22
N ILE A 87 -5.56 6.50 -1.46
CA ILE A 87 -4.84 5.35 -2.03
C ILE A 87 -5.81 4.26 -2.51
N ILE A 88 -6.90 4.02 -1.77
CA ILE A 88 -7.98 3.11 -2.18
C ILE A 88 -8.60 3.60 -3.48
N ASP A 89 -9.02 4.86 -3.55
CA ASP A 89 -9.62 5.45 -4.76
C ASP A 89 -8.66 5.37 -5.95
N PHE A 90 -7.37 5.64 -5.72
CA PHE A 90 -6.36 5.51 -6.77
C PHE A 90 -6.18 4.07 -7.23
N ALA A 91 -6.12 3.11 -6.31
CA ALA A 91 -5.99 1.69 -6.66
C ALA A 91 -7.18 1.20 -7.49
N LEU A 92 -8.40 1.62 -7.13
CA LEU A 92 -9.62 1.34 -7.90
C LEU A 92 -9.51 1.93 -9.31
N CYS A 93 -9.11 3.20 -9.45
CA CYS A 93 -8.88 3.84 -10.75
C CYS A 93 -7.79 3.16 -11.60
N GLU A 94 -6.86 2.44 -10.98
CA GLU A 94 -5.84 1.65 -11.67
C GLU A 94 -6.31 0.23 -12.05
N GLY A 95 -7.56 -0.12 -11.73
CA GLY A 95 -8.16 -1.41 -12.04
C GLY A 95 -7.92 -2.51 -11.00
N PHE A 96 -7.44 -2.15 -9.81
CA PHE A 96 -7.30 -3.10 -8.70
C PHE A 96 -8.56 -3.14 -7.85
N ASP A 97 -9.03 -4.34 -7.55
CA ASP A 97 -10.07 -4.53 -6.55
C ASP A 97 -9.47 -4.38 -5.15
N VAL A 98 -10.18 -3.70 -4.25
CA VAL A 98 -9.78 -3.51 -2.86
C VAL A 98 -10.47 -4.56 -2.01
N MET A 99 -9.71 -5.56 -1.58
CA MET A 99 -10.24 -6.75 -0.93
C MET A 99 -10.32 -6.60 0.59
N ASN A 100 -9.31 -5.98 1.20
CA ASN A 100 -9.26 -5.79 2.64
C ASN A 100 -8.35 -4.63 3.04
N LEU A 101 -8.60 -4.07 4.22
CA LEU A 101 -7.81 -3.03 4.85
C LEU A 101 -7.62 -3.37 6.34
N SER A 102 -6.37 -3.34 6.78
CA SER A 102 -5.98 -3.52 8.17
C SER A 102 -4.82 -2.58 8.54
N TYR A 103 -4.32 -2.68 9.75
CA TYR A 103 -3.14 -1.95 10.22
C TYR A 103 -1.96 -2.90 10.46
N SER A 104 -0.75 -2.39 10.30
CA SER A 104 0.46 -3.12 10.66
C SER A 104 0.49 -3.36 12.18
N PRO A 105 0.86 -4.56 12.64
CA PRO A 105 0.97 -4.85 14.08
C PRO A 105 2.14 -4.11 14.74
N ILE A 106 3.07 -3.57 13.94
CA ILE A 106 4.21 -2.78 14.38
C ILE A 106 4.16 -1.37 13.78
N THR A 107 4.69 -0.41 14.52
CA THR A 107 4.83 0.97 14.02
C THR A 107 6.09 1.12 13.17
N GLY A 108 6.00 1.97 12.15
CA GLY A 108 7.10 2.31 11.27
C GLY A 108 8.06 3.34 11.88
N GLY A 109 8.92 3.89 11.03
CA GLY A 109 9.93 4.87 11.43
C GLY A 109 9.34 6.05 12.21
N GLY A 110 9.90 6.35 13.39
CA GLY A 110 9.44 7.44 14.25
C GLY A 110 8.09 7.19 14.95
N GLY A 111 7.57 5.96 14.92
CA GLY A 111 6.27 5.61 15.53
C GLY A 111 5.07 5.91 14.63
N ASN A 112 5.28 6.00 13.31
CA ASN A 112 4.17 6.13 12.36
C ASN A 112 3.30 4.86 12.38
N ILE A 113 1.98 5.03 12.41
CA ILE A 113 1.04 3.94 12.16
C ILE A 113 1.06 3.68 10.65
N GLU A 114 1.25 2.43 10.27
CA GLU A 114 1.27 1.96 8.87
C GLU A 114 0.13 0.97 8.67
N PHE A 115 -0.38 0.89 7.44
CA PHE A 115 -1.59 0.14 7.12
C PHE A 115 -1.35 -0.92 6.06
N LEU A 116 -2.05 -2.04 6.15
CA LEU A 116 -1.98 -3.13 5.19
C LEU A 116 -3.20 -3.07 4.28
N LEU A 117 -2.96 -2.87 2.99
CA LEU A 117 -3.99 -2.86 1.96
C LEU A 117 -3.86 -4.13 1.12
N HIS A 118 -4.91 -4.94 1.10
CA HIS A 118 -5.02 -6.10 0.23
C HIS A 118 -5.75 -5.71 -1.05
N LEU A 119 -5.04 -5.79 -2.17
CA LEU A 119 -5.56 -5.55 -3.51
C LEU A 119 -5.57 -6.85 -4.31
N ARG A 120 -6.48 -6.95 -5.27
CA ARG A 120 -6.51 -8.02 -6.25
C ARG A 120 -6.49 -7.46 -7.66
N PHE A 121 -5.56 -7.93 -8.47
CA PHE A 121 -5.44 -7.57 -9.87
C PHE A 121 -6.16 -8.61 -10.74
N GLN A 122 -7.32 -8.26 -11.29
CA GLN A 122 -8.10 -9.13 -12.16
C GLN A 122 -7.59 -9.13 -13.62
N GLY A 123 -6.84 -8.10 -14.02
CA GLY A 123 -6.40 -7.89 -15.40
C GLY A 123 -7.50 -7.29 -16.28
N GLY A 124 -7.18 -6.20 -16.99
CA GLY A 124 -8.08 -5.61 -17.99
C GLY A 124 -9.28 -4.82 -17.46
N LYS A 125 -9.41 -4.60 -16.15
CA LYS A 125 -10.39 -3.66 -15.58
C LYS A 125 -9.91 -2.22 -15.75
N GLU A 126 -10.80 -1.32 -16.18
CA GLU A 126 -10.56 0.13 -16.15
C GLU A 126 -10.79 0.73 -14.75
N MET A 127 -11.68 0.11 -13.98
CA MET A 127 -12.02 0.50 -12.61
C MET A 127 -12.22 -0.77 -11.77
N GLY A 128 -11.58 -0.82 -10.61
CA GLY A 128 -11.76 -1.89 -9.64
C GLY A 128 -12.99 -1.71 -8.76
N GLU A 129 -13.25 -2.70 -7.93
CA GLU A 129 -14.37 -2.73 -6.99
C GLU A 129 -13.87 -2.71 -5.54
N ASN A 130 -14.63 -2.06 -4.66
CA ASN A 130 -14.31 -1.98 -3.24
C ASN A 130 -15.13 -3.03 -2.45
N PHE A 131 -14.43 -4.02 -1.89
CA PHE A 131 -15.01 -5.13 -1.13
C PHE A 131 -14.75 -5.02 0.38
N LEU A 132 -14.33 -3.85 0.88
CA LEU A 132 -14.07 -3.65 2.31
C LEU A 132 -15.33 -3.94 3.13
N SER A 133 -15.20 -4.86 4.10
CA SER A 133 -16.27 -5.21 5.05
C SER A 133 -16.45 -4.17 6.17
N GLN A 134 -15.46 -3.30 6.35
CA GLN A 134 -15.41 -2.27 7.38
C GLN A 134 -14.97 -0.94 6.78
N SER A 135 -15.42 0.17 7.39
CA SER A 135 -15.03 1.50 6.91
C SER A 135 -13.57 1.80 7.23
N VAL A 136 -12.94 2.65 6.42
CA VAL A 136 -11.58 3.15 6.65
C VAL A 136 -11.44 3.75 8.05
N SER A 137 -12.42 4.55 8.48
CA SER A 137 -12.44 5.16 9.82
C SER A 137 -12.46 4.13 10.94
N ALA A 138 -13.17 3.00 10.78
CA ALA A 138 -13.18 1.93 11.77
C ALA A 138 -11.77 1.32 11.94
N VAL A 139 -11.07 1.05 10.83
CA VAL A 139 -9.70 0.52 10.86
C VAL A 139 -8.73 1.50 11.49
N VAL A 140 -8.80 2.78 11.11
CA VAL A 140 -7.95 3.83 11.67
C VAL A 140 -8.18 3.96 13.17
N LYS A 141 -9.44 3.98 13.62
CA LYS A 141 -9.78 4.04 15.04
C LYS A 141 -9.20 2.84 15.79
N GLU A 142 -9.34 1.63 15.25
CA GLU A 142 -8.80 0.42 15.87
C GLU A 142 -7.27 0.47 15.99
N ALA A 143 -6.58 0.86 14.91
CA ALA A 143 -5.13 1.01 14.88
C ALA A 143 -4.64 1.98 15.97
N HIS A 144 -5.31 3.14 16.11
CA HIS A 144 -5.00 4.11 17.15
C HIS A 144 -5.24 3.59 18.57
N LEU A 145 -6.28 2.76 18.78
CA LEU A 145 -6.55 2.19 20.10
C LEU A 145 -5.47 1.16 20.49
N GLN A 146 -5.15 0.22 19.58
CA GLN A 146 -4.23 -0.89 19.85
C GLN A 146 -2.77 -0.45 19.93
N LEU A 147 -2.36 0.52 19.11
CA LEU A 147 -0.95 0.96 19.07
C LEU A 147 -0.63 2.04 20.12
N LYS A 148 -1.64 2.74 20.65
CA LYS A 148 -1.46 3.61 21.83
C LYS A 148 -1.24 2.81 23.10
N SER A 149 -1.95 1.69 23.30
CA SER A 149 -1.80 0.85 24.49
C SER A 149 -0.44 0.15 24.59
N ASN A 150 0.25 -0.06 23.47
CA ASN A 150 1.59 -0.67 23.44
C ASN A 150 2.73 0.34 23.69
N SER A 151 2.41 1.62 23.87
CA SER A 151 3.37 2.71 24.09
C SER A 151 3.41 3.21 25.55
N THR A 152 2.64 2.58 26.44
CA THR A 152 2.61 2.79 27.90
C THR A 152 3.18 1.60 28.62
#